data_AF-X6N741-F1
#
_entry.id   AF-X6N741-F1
#
_cell.length_a   1.000
_cell.length_b   1.000
_cell.length_c   1.000
_cell.angle_alpha   90.00
_cell.angle_beta   90.00
_cell.angle_gamma   90.00
#
_symmetry.space_group_name_H-M   'P 1'
#
loop_
_entity.id
_entity.type
_entity.pdbx_description
1 polymer ?
#
loop_
_entity_poly.entity_id
_entity_poly.type
_entity_poly.pdbx_seq_one_letter_code
_entity_poly.pdbx_strand_id
1 'polypeptide(L)'
;MSIGTHGTKKVKTKTIKMLKKKLLILAFQQRGHKKKKKNRKFAKIVKKKKKKVCCRELDDNHTYEDPQYAGKFGDYTVCDASTVLLDSMFAFIKENITATFDLDFIIWVGDAPVHDVWNESYSKNLGLIEDWTFMMTDNLPGIPIYCNLGNHEGFPINQFDGSPTDSWLYEPMAELISQWVDNSFTQNDNILPSQIFNYGGFYTTLVRPGFRIIALHTGYMQGNNFYLVADGNRGRDMTGYMYFFFIFFF
;
A
#
# COMPACT_ATOMS: atom_id res chain seq x y z
N MET A 1 38.04 -60.88 26.41
CA MET A 1 38.52 -59.59 26.95
C MET A 1 39.41 -58.96 25.90
N SER A 2 39.21 -57.76 25.35
CA SER A 2 38.18 -56.72 25.48
C SER A 2 38.14 -56.02 24.12
N ILE A 3 36.93 -55.80 23.59
CA ILE A 3 36.67 -55.08 22.34
C ILE A 3 36.81 -53.59 22.62
N GLY A 4 37.57 -52.88 21.78
CA GLY A 4 37.82 -51.44 21.91
C GLY A 4 36.53 -50.63 21.77
N THR A 5 36.25 -49.81 22.78
CA THR A 5 35.08 -48.92 22.81
C THR A 5 35.32 -47.68 21.95
N HIS A 6 34.57 -47.56 20.85
CA HIS A 6 34.45 -46.33 20.09
C HIS A 6 33.70 -45.27 20.91
N GLY A 7 34.39 -44.17 21.23
CA GLY A 7 33.80 -43.00 21.86
C GLY A 7 32.85 -42.27 20.92
N THR A 8 31.55 -42.32 21.22
CA THR A 8 30.53 -41.52 20.55
C THR A 8 30.64 -40.06 20.98
N LYS A 9 31.13 -39.19 20.08
CA LYS A 9 31.05 -37.74 20.26
C LYS A 9 29.57 -37.33 20.24
N LYS A 10 29.01 -36.98 21.40
CA LYS A 10 27.69 -36.33 21.51
C LYS A 10 27.71 -35.03 20.71
N VAL A 11 27.01 -35.01 19.58
CA VAL A 11 26.64 -33.79 18.86
C VAL A 11 25.73 -32.99 19.80
N LYS A 12 26.20 -31.85 20.29
CA LYS A 12 25.36 -30.88 21.00
C LYS A 12 24.39 -30.30 19.98
N THR A 13 23.18 -30.83 19.95
CA THR A 13 22.04 -30.18 19.29
C THR A 13 21.81 -28.84 19.99
N LYS A 14 22.27 -27.75 19.38
CA LYS A 14 21.82 -26.40 19.72
C LYS A 14 20.32 -26.38 19.43
N THR A 15 19.51 -26.45 20.47
CA THR A 15 18.08 -26.15 20.38
C THR A 15 17.97 -24.70 19.92
N ILE A 16 17.77 -24.50 18.62
CA ILE A 16 17.35 -23.20 18.09
C ILE A 16 15.97 -22.99 18.70
N LYS A 17 15.92 -22.17 19.75
CA LYS A 17 14.66 -21.62 20.26
C LYS A 17 14.11 -20.79 19.11
N MET A 18 13.24 -21.38 18.30
CA MET A 18 12.36 -20.60 17.43
C MET A 18 11.56 -19.71 18.38
N LEU A 19 12.02 -18.46 18.55
CA LEU A 19 11.18 -17.40 19.04
C LEU A 19 9.95 -17.43 18.13
N LYS A 20 8.81 -17.85 18.68
CA LYS A 20 7.51 -17.69 18.05
C LYS A 20 7.26 -16.19 17.95
N LYS A 21 7.88 -15.54 16.95
CA LYS A 21 7.57 -14.15 16.61
C LYS A 21 6.10 -14.14 16.22
N LYS A 22 5.27 -13.52 17.06
CA LYS A 22 3.88 -13.25 16.71
C LYS A 22 3.93 -12.25 15.56
N LEU A 23 3.35 -12.63 14.42
CA LEU A 23 3.24 -11.77 13.27
C LEU A 23 2.25 -10.66 13.60
N LEU A 24 2.73 -9.44 13.75
CA LEU A 24 1.90 -8.25 13.87
C LEU A 24 2.07 -7.43 12.58
N ILE A 25 0.95 -7.06 11.97
CA ILE A 25 0.90 -6.34 10.69
C ILE A 25 0.03 -5.11 10.89
N LEU A 26 0.56 -3.95 10.50
CA LEU A 26 -0.23 -2.73 10.31
C LEU A 26 -0.62 -2.61 8.85
N ALA A 27 -1.90 -2.33 8.59
CA ALA A 27 -2.45 -2.15 7.25
C ALA A 27 -3.10 -0.77 7.13
N PHE A 28 -2.63 0.06 6.19
CA PHE A 28 -3.17 1.40 5.92
C PHE A 28 -3.93 1.43 4.59
N GLN A 29 -5.14 2.00 4.59
CA GLN A 29 -5.89 2.38 3.39
C GLN A 29 -6.82 3.56 3.73
N GLN A 30 -6.78 4.65 2.96
CA GLN A 30 -7.83 5.66 3.02
C GLN A 30 -9.09 5.14 2.31
N ARG A 31 -10.23 5.03 3.02
CA ARG A 31 -11.51 4.66 2.41
C ARG A 31 -12.55 5.75 2.59
N GLY A 32 -13.07 6.26 1.48
CA GLY A 32 -14.26 7.09 1.49
C GLY A 32 -15.49 6.34 2.05
N HIS A 33 -16.19 6.94 3.02
CA HIS A 33 -17.36 6.33 3.64
C HIS A 33 -18.57 6.28 2.68
N LYS A 34 -18.83 5.12 2.05
CA LYS A 34 -20.09 4.88 1.32
C LYS A 34 -21.23 4.58 2.31
N LYS A 35 -22.12 5.55 2.57
CA LYS A 35 -23.38 5.29 3.31
C LYS A 35 -24.17 4.20 2.59
N LYS A 36 -24.29 3.01 3.19
CA LYS A 36 -25.24 1.97 2.77
C LYS A 36 -26.66 2.56 2.86
N LYS A 37 -27.30 2.82 1.72
CA LYS A 37 -28.72 3.19 1.69
C LYS A 37 -29.54 1.97 2.11
N LYS A 38 -30.00 1.94 3.37
CA LYS A 38 -31.14 1.10 3.76
C LYS A 38 -32.41 1.69 3.14
N ASN A 39 -33.14 0.85 2.41
CA ASN A 39 -34.47 1.01 1.84
C ASN A 39 -35.27 2.24 2.31
N ARG A 40 -35.51 3.19 1.41
CA ARG A 40 -36.79 3.93 1.35
C ARG A 40 -37.17 4.15 -0.11
N LYS A 41 -38.24 3.47 -0.54
CA LYS A 41 -39.07 3.89 -1.67
C LYS A 41 -39.48 5.35 -1.42
N PHE A 42 -39.50 6.15 -2.48
CA PHE A 42 -39.60 7.62 -2.52
C PHE A 42 -38.30 8.39 -2.24
N ALA A 43 -37.52 8.58 -3.29
CA ALA A 43 -36.62 9.72 -3.37
C ALA A 43 -36.99 10.52 -4.63
N LYS A 44 -37.56 11.71 -4.41
CA LYS A 44 -37.63 12.80 -5.40
C LYS A 44 -36.28 12.90 -6.11
N ILE A 45 -36.30 13.20 -7.41
CA ILE A 45 -35.12 13.55 -8.21
C ILE A 45 -34.57 14.87 -7.65
N VAL A 46 -33.83 14.79 -6.55
CA VAL A 46 -32.89 15.82 -6.16
C VAL A 46 -31.71 15.61 -7.09
N LYS A 47 -31.45 16.59 -7.98
CA LYS A 47 -30.18 16.67 -8.72
C LYS A 47 -29.06 16.45 -7.70
N LYS A 48 -28.45 15.26 -7.70
CA LYS A 48 -27.26 14.98 -6.91
C LYS A 48 -26.17 15.91 -7.43
N LYS A 49 -25.96 17.07 -6.78
CA LYS A 49 -24.67 17.76 -6.89
C LYS A 49 -23.62 16.70 -6.56
N LYS A 50 -22.72 16.38 -7.50
CA LYS A 50 -21.54 15.55 -7.23
C LYS A 50 -20.85 16.23 -6.03
N LYS A 51 -20.82 15.56 -4.89
CA LYS A 51 -20.15 16.12 -3.70
C LYS A 51 -18.66 16.10 -4.01
N LYS A 52 -18.09 17.28 -4.24
CA LYS A 52 -16.64 17.49 -4.18
C LYS A 52 -16.18 17.22 -2.75
N VAL A 53 -14.94 16.72 -2.58
CA VAL A 53 -14.23 16.73 -1.29
C VAL A 53 -14.26 18.11 -0.64
N CYS A 54 -14.43 18.13 0.68
CA CYS A 54 -14.50 19.29 1.58
C CYS A 54 -13.36 19.21 2.63
N CYS A 55 -13.48 19.98 3.73
CA CYS A 55 -12.52 20.00 4.86
C CYS A 55 -11.07 20.34 4.47
N ARG A 56 -10.92 21.23 3.49
CA ARG A 56 -9.63 21.68 2.98
C ARG A 56 -9.73 23.17 2.70
N GLU A 57 -8.57 23.81 2.60
CA GLU A 57 -8.52 25.13 1.99
C GLU A 57 -9.09 25.03 0.57
N LEU A 58 -10.08 25.87 0.30
CA LEU A 58 -10.63 26.01 -1.04
C LEU A 58 -9.86 27.14 -1.73
N ASP A 59 -9.53 26.94 -3.00
CA ASP A 59 -8.90 27.98 -3.83
C ASP A 59 -9.86 29.14 -4.13
N ASP A 60 -11.14 29.02 -3.75
CA ASP A 60 -12.10 30.11 -3.79
C ASP A 60 -12.15 30.81 -2.44
N ASN A 61 -11.99 32.14 -2.45
CA ASN A 61 -12.05 33.01 -1.27
C ASN A 61 -13.51 33.13 -0.73
N HIS A 62 -14.22 32.00 -0.67
CA HIS A 62 -15.61 31.90 -0.26
C HIS A 62 -15.71 32.10 1.24
N THR A 63 -16.37 33.20 1.62
CA THR A 63 -16.85 33.40 2.97
C THR A 63 -18.21 32.75 3.11
N TYR A 64 -18.34 31.81 4.05
CA TYR A 64 -19.64 31.23 4.39
C TYR A 64 -20.32 32.10 5.44
N GLU A 65 -21.61 32.43 5.23
CA GLU A 65 -22.40 33.23 6.18
C GLU A 65 -22.61 32.53 7.54
N ASP A 66 -22.46 31.20 7.59
CA ASP A 66 -22.44 30.36 8.80
C ASP A 66 -21.49 29.16 8.57
N PRO A 67 -20.18 29.31 8.82
CA PRO A 67 -19.21 28.25 8.54
C PRO A 67 -19.32 27.11 9.55
N GLN A 68 -19.75 25.93 9.08
CA GLN A 68 -19.47 24.67 9.79
C GLN A 68 -18.04 24.23 9.49
N TYR A 69 -17.18 24.39 10.49
CA TYR A 69 -15.80 23.95 10.40
C TYR A 69 -15.69 22.43 10.59
N ALA A 70 -14.76 21.82 9.86
CA ALA A 70 -14.39 20.43 10.05
C ALA A 70 -13.82 20.21 11.46
N GLY A 71 -14.06 19.02 12.03
CA GLY A 71 -13.43 18.63 13.28
C GLY A 71 -11.90 18.52 13.14
N LYS A 72 -11.19 18.71 14.27
CA LYS A 72 -9.71 18.67 14.32
C LYS A 72 -9.09 17.41 13.70
N PHE A 73 -9.74 16.26 13.88
CA PHE A 73 -9.25 14.96 13.40
C PHE A 73 -9.96 14.49 12.12
N GLY A 74 -10.77 15.34 11.50
CA GLY A 74 -11.63 15.00 10.37
C GLY A 74 -13.11 15.16 10.68
N ASP A 75 -13.94 14.80 9.70
CA ASP A 75 -15.39 14.98 9.76
C ASP A 75 -16.12 13.82 9.04
N TYR A 76 -17.36 13.53 9.44
CA TYR A 76 -18.19 12.48 8.83
C TYR A 76 -18.81 12.86 7.47
N THR A 77 -18.45 14.02 6.93
CA THR A 77 -18.81 14.48 5.58
C THR A 77 -17.84 13.91 4.52
N VAL A 78 -17.73 14.55 3.36
CA VAL A 78 -16.89 14.06 2.24
C VAL A 78 -15.53 14.71 2.40
N CYS A 79 -14.70 14.16 3.28
CA CYS A 79 -13.39 14.69 3.64
C CYS A 79 -12.35 13.57 3.69
N ASP A 80 -11.11 13.92 3.41
CA ASP A 80 -9.95 13.03 3.51
C ASP A 80 -9.29 13.12 4.89
N ALA A 81 -8.34 12.23 5.16
CA ALA A 81 -7.63 12.22 6.43
C ALA A 81 -6.72 13.44 6.56
N SER A 82 -6.84 14.17 7.67
CA SER A 82 -5.91 15.25 8.02
C SER A 82 -4.58 14.69 8.55
N THR A 83 -3.49 15.44 8.40
CA THR A 83 -2.19 15.10 9.01
C THR A 83 -2.28 14.94 10.52
N VAL A 84 -3.09 15.76 11.20
CA VAL A 84 -3.35 15.66 12.64
C VAL A 84 -3.95 14.30 13.04
N LEU A 85 -4.81 13.72 12.19
CA LEU A 85 -5.31 12.36 12.41
C LEU A 85 -4.20 11.33 12.24
N LEU A 86 -3.37 11.45 11.21
CA LEU A 86 -2.25 10.55 10.94
C LEU A 86 -1.21 10.61 12.07
N ASP A 87 -0.85 11.79 12.55
CA ASP A 87 0.06 11.98 13.68
C ASP A 87 -0.48 11.31 14.95
N SER A 88 -1.78 11.46 15.21
CA SER A 88 -2.41 10.81 16.38
C SER A 88 -2.39 9.28 16.27
N MET A 89 -2.56 8.75 15.06
CA MET A 89 -2.48 7.32 14.78
C MET A 89 -1.06 6.79 15.00
N PHE A 90 -0.03 7.48 14.48
CA PHE A 90 1.36 7.09 14.69
C PHE A 90 1.79 7.23 16.15
N ALA A 91 1.34 8.27 16.86
CA ALA A 91 1.56 8.39 18.30
C ALA A 91 0.98 7.19 19.05
N PHE A 92 -0.27 6.81 18.75
CA PHE A 92 -0.89 5.63 19.34
C PHE A 92 -0.11 4.35 19.05
N ILE A 93 0.31 4.13 17.80
CA ILE A 93 1.11 2.95 17.41
C ILE A 93 2.42 2.92 18.20
N LYS A 94 3.14 4.04 18.30
CA LYS A 94 4.40 4.12 19.04
C LYS A 94 4.21 3.77 20.52
N GLU A 95 3.22 4.39 21.15
CA GLU A 95 2.99 4.25 22.60
C GLU A 95 2.44 2.89 23.00
N ASN A 96 1.60 2.27 22.16
CA ASN A 96 0.83 1.08 22.54
C ASN A 96 1.29 -0.19 21.83
N ILE A 97 1.85 -0.07 20.62
CA ILE A 97 2.24 -1.22 19.81
C ILE A 97 3.74 -1.42 19.88
N THR A 98 4.54 -0.50 19.35
CA THR A 98 6.00 -0.72 19.26
C THR A 98 6.69 -0.66 20.61
N ALA A 99 6.10 0.01 21.61
CA ALA A 99 6.56 -0.05 22.99
C ALA A 99 6.38 -1.42 23.67
N THR A 100 5.45 -2.25 23.15
CA THR A 100 5.06 -3.53 23.79
C THR A 100 5.37 -4.75 22.92
N PHE A 101 5.46 -4.58 21.61
CA PHE A 101 5.63 -5.63 20.62
C PHE A 101 6.70 -5.24 19.60
N ASP A 102 7.56 -6.19 19.25
CA ASP A 102 8.42 -6.09 18.07
C ASP A 102 7.56 -6.23 16.81
N LEU A 103 7.32 -5.12 16.11
CA LEU A 103 6.61 -5.12 14.83
C LEU A 103 7.54 -5.63 13.72
N ASP A 104 7.15 -6.70 13.04
CA ASP A 104 8.00 -7.35 12.02
C ASP A 104 8.04 -6.57 10.70
N PHE A 105 6.89 -6.04 10.24
CA PHE A 105 6.77 -5.22 9.03
C PHE A 105 5.41 -4.50 8.96
N ILE A 106 5.30 -3.57 8.03
CA ILE A 106 4.07 -2.82 7.69
C ILE A 106 3.60 -3.27 6.30
N ILE A 107 2.28 -3.43 6.12
CA ILE A 107 1.65 -3.56 4.81
C ILE A 107 0.97 -2.24 4.48
N TRP A 108 1.32 -1.61 3.37
CA TRP A 108 0.64 -0.40 2.91
C TRP A 108 -0.04 -0.65 1.56
N VAL A 109 -1.37 -0.64 1.52
CA VAL A 109 -2.11 -1.04 0.31
C VAL A 109 -2.52 0.16 -0.57
N GLY A 110 -1.73 1.22 -0.55
CA GLY A 110 -1.92 2.41 -1.39
C GLY A 110 -3.02 3.36 -0.92
N ASP A 111 -3.60 4.08 -1.86
CA ASP A 111 -4.50 5.23 -1.70
C ASP A 111 -3.90 6.37 -0.84
N ALA A 112 -2.68 6.81 -1.18
CA ALA A 112 -2.05 8.00 -0.61
C ALA A 112 -2.69 9.32 -1.10
N PRO A 113 -2.90 9.51 -2.42
CA PRO A 113 -3.50 10.74 -2.92
C PRO A 113 -4.95 10.93 -2.47
N VAL A 114 -5.32 12.17 -2.20
CA VAL A 114 -6.65 12.56 -1.67
C VAL A 114 -7.71 12.55 -2.78
N HIS A 115 -9.00 12.56 -2.44
CA HIS A 115 -10.08 12.42 -3.44
C HIS A 115 -10.40 13.72 -4.21
N ASP A 116 -9.42 14.62 -4.36
CA ASP A 116 -9.55 15.87 -5.12
C ASP A 116 -9.15 15.72 -6.59
N VAL A 117 -9.61 14.62 -7.20
CA VAL A 117 -9.27 14.12 -8.55
C VAL A 117 -9.33 15.13 -9.71
N TRP A 118 -9.96 16.28 -9.50
CA TRP A 118 -9.99 17.38 -10.47
C TRP A 118 -8.76 18.30 -10.39
N ASN A 119 -7.92 18.14 -9.38
CA ASN A 119 -6.72 18.91 -9.07
C ASN A 119 -5.54 17.98 -8.76
N GLU A 120 -5.40 16.88 -9.51
CA GLU A 120 -4.26 15.96 -9.43
C GLU A 120 -3.23 16.28 -10.51
N SER A 121 -1.98 15.87 -10.28
CA SER A 121 -0.90 15.89 -11.27
C SER A 121 0.10 14.77 -10.93
N TYR A 122 0.94 14.41 -11.91
CA TYR A 122 2.03 13.43 -11.69
C TYR A 122 2.88 13.78 -10.45
N SER A 123 3.36 15.02 -10.36
CA SER A 123 4.21 15.47 -9.26
C SER A 123 3.48 15.53 -7.92
N LYS A 124 2.19 15.91 -7.92
CA LYS A 124 1.40 15.98 -6.69
C LYS A 124 1.12 14.59 -6.13
N ASN A 125 0.76 13.62 -6.98
CA ASN A 125 0.52 12.25 -6.54
C ASN A 125 1.81 11.63 -5.99
N LEU A 126 2.93 11.80 -6.70
CA LEU A 126 4.23 11.30 -6.23
C LEU A 126 4.66 11.95 -4.91
N GLY A 127 4.51 13.27 -4.77
CA GLY A 127 4.81 13.96 -3.51
C GLY A 127 3.99 13.46 -2.33
N LEU A 128 2.69 13.15 -2.52
CA LEU A 128 1.86 12.58 -1.46
C LEU A 128 2.28 11.15 -1.08
N ILE A 129 2.74 10.36 -2.03
CA ILE A 129 3.30 9.02 -1.79
C ILE A 129 4.59 9.13 -0.97
N GLU A 130 5.47 10.05 -1.35
CA GLU A 130 6.70 10.35 -0.62
C GLU A 130 6.41 10.81 0.81
N ASP A 131 5.49 11.77 1.00
CA ASP A 131 5.07 12.27 2.32
C ASP A 131 4.55 11.14 3.22
N TRP A 132 3.70 10.26 2.69
CA TRP A 132 3.21 9.08 3.42
C TRP A 132 4.34 8.16 3.82
N THR A 133 5.30 7.96 2.92
CA THR A 133 6.44 7.10 3.17
C THR A 133 7.34 7.69 4.25
N PHE A 134 7.67 8.97 4.16
CA PHE A 134 8.45 9.69 5.17
C PHE A 134 7.75 9.68 6.54
N MET A 135 6.44 9.94 6.59
CA MET A 135 5.68 9.86 7.83
C MET A 135 5.77 8.46 8.47
N MET A 136 5.68 7.39 7.67
CA MET A 136 5.83 6.03 8.18
C MET A 136 7.26 5.75 8.66
N THR A 137 8.28 6.10 7.88
CA THR A 137 9.68 5.81 8.23
C THR A 137 10.17 6.62 9.44
N ASP A 138 9.72 7.87 9.57
CA ASP A 138 10.09 8.73 10.69
C ASP A 138 9.42 8.29 11.99
N ASN A 139 8.15 7.86 11.91
CA ASN A 139 7.43 7.40 13.09
C ASN A 139 7.74 5.95 13.47
N LEU A 140 8.11 5.11 12.51
CA LEU A 140 8.32 3.67 12.68
C LEU A 140 9.67 3.24 12.08
N PRO A 141 10.80 3.79 12.57
CA PRO A 141 12.11 3.60 11.96
C PRO A 141 12.58 2.15 12.00
N GLY A 142 13.22 1.71 10.92
CA GLY A 142 13.82 0.37 10.81
C GLY A 142 12.82 -0.76 10.58
N ILE A 143 11.52 -0.47 10.44
CA ILE A 143 10.48 -1.46 10.18
C ILE A 143 10.24 -1.54 8.66
N PRO A 144 10.42 -2.71 8.02
CA PRO A 144 10.20 -2.85 6.59
C PRO A 144 8.76 -2.53 6.18
N ILE A 145 8.60 -1.82 5.07
CA ILE A 145 7.29 -1.48 4.49
C ILE A 145 7.13 -2.26 3.19
N TYR A 146 6.08 -3.09 3.13
CA TYR A 146 5.68 -3.80 1.92
C TYR A 146 4.43 -3.12 1.37
N CYS A 147 4.59 -2.33 0.30
CA CYS A 147 3.50 -1.56 -0.27
C CYS A 147 2.89 -2.19 -1.54
N ASN A 148 1.73 -1.69 -1.92
CA ASN A 148 1.05 -1.92 -3.19
C ASN A 148 0.44 -0.59 -3.68
N LEU A 149 0.24 -0.46 -4.99
CA LEU A 149 -0.50 0.64 -5.60
C LEU A 149 -2.01 0.47 -5.39
N GLY A 150 -2.64 1.51 -4.87
CA GLY A 150 -4.09 1.68 -4.89
C GLY A 150 -4.54 2.30 -6.22
N ASN A 151 -5.80 2.73 -6.27
CA ASN A 151 -6.35 3.28 -7.52
C ASN A 151 -6.16 4.79 -7.64
N HIS A 152 -5.75 5.46 -6.55
CA HIS A 152 -5.48 6.90 -6.50
C HIS A 152 -4.03 7.26 -6.82
N GLU A 153 -3.10 6.31 -6.80
CA GLU A 153 -1.69 6.55 -7.13
C GLU A 153 -1.51 7.02 -8.58
N GLY A 154 -2.24 6.41 -9.52
CA GLY A 154 -2.18 6.74 -10.94
C GLY A 154 -2.80 8.10 -11.26
N PHE A 155 -2.27 8.76 -12.29
CA PHE A 155 -2.81 9.99 -12.84
C PHE A 155 -3.02 9.86 -14.35
N PRO A 156 -4.25 10.03 -14.87
CA PRO A 156 -5.49 10.27 -14.12
C PRO A 156 -5.90 9.08 -13.23
N ILE A 157 -6.69 9.33 -12.17
CA ILE A 157 -7.18 8.29 -11.26
C ILE A 157 -7.70 7.03 -11.99
N ASN A 158 -7.36 5.85 -11.46
CA ASN A 158 -7.70 4.51 -11.97
C ASN A 158 -7.05 4.12 -13.31
N GLN A 159 -6.25 4.99 -13.94
CA GLN A 159 -5.67 4.72 -15.25
C GLN A 159 -4.27 4.14 -15.07
N PHE A 160 -4.09 2.91 -15.52
CA PHE A 160 -2.81 2.20 -15.49
C PHE A 160 -2.65 1.43 -16.80
N ASP A 161 -1.63 1.78 -17.57
CA ASP A 161 -1.27 1.19 -18.86
C ASP A 161 -0.07 0.24 -18.72
N GLY A 162 0.74 0.44 -17.69
CA GLY A 162 2.01 -0.25 -17.49
C GLY A 162 3.21 0.55 -18.00
N SER A 163 4.42 0.01 -17.82
CA SER A 163 5.63 0.60 -18.39
C SER A 163 5.60 0.52 -19.93
N PRO A 164 6.04 1.56 -20.66
CA PRO A 164 6.73 2.77 -20.18
C PRO A 164 5.81 3.93 -19.79
N THR A 165 4.51 3.85 -20.05
CA THR A 165 3.55 4.95 -19.80
C THR A 165 3.53 5.33 -18.32
N ASP A 166 3.56 4.36 -17.41
CA ASP A 166 3.49 4.56 -15.96
C ASP A 166 4.88 4.60 -15.28
N SER A 167 5.98 4.68 -16.04
CA SER A 167 7.35 4.76 -15.49
C SER A 167 7.53 5.95 -14.54
N TRP A 168 6.84 7.07 -14.78
CA TRP A 168 6.87 8.24 -13.90
C TRP A 168 6.47 7.93 -12.44
N LEU A 169 5.66 6.88 -12.24
CA LEU A 169 5.22 6.39 -10.94
C LEU A 169 6.04 5.18 -10.50
N TYR A 170 6.31 4.24 -11.42
CA TYR A 170 6.93 2.96 -11.07
C TYR A 170 8.42 3.08 -10.74
N GLU A 171 9.16 3.92 -11.46
CA GLU A 171 10.59 4.14 -11.23
C GLU A 171 10.86 4.71 -9.82
N PRO A 172 10.28 5.87 -9.42
CA PRO A 172 10.55 6.41 -8.09
C PRO A 172 9.98 5.54 -6.97
N MET A 173 8.84 4.87 -7.19
CA MET A 173 8.33 3.89 -6.22
C MET A 173 9.28 2.69 -6.06
N ALA A 174 9.84 2.16 -7.14
CA ALA A 174 10.79 1.06 -7.09
C ALA A 174 12.06 1.45 -6.30
N GLU A 175 12.57 2.65 -6.53
CA GLU A 175 13.70 3.21 -5.77
C GLU A 175 13.35 3.30 -4.28
N LEU A 176 12.18 3.86 -3.96
CA LEU A 176 11.70 4.06 -2.59
C LEU A 176 11.59 2.76 -1.79
N ILE A 177 11.07 1.70 -2.40
CA ILE A 177 10.80 0.42 -1.73
C ILE A 177 12.00 -0.53 -1.72
N SER A 178 13.00 -0.31 -2.60
CA SER A 178 14.15 -1.20 -2.79
C SER A 178 14.81 -1.62 -1.47
N GLN A 179 14.96 -0.66 -0.56
CA GLN A 179 15.51 -0.86 0.79
C GLN A 179 14.76 -1.91 1.64
N TRP A 180 13.49 -2.19 1.38
CA TRP A 180 12.70 -3.17 2.14
C TRP A 180 12.51 -4.49 1.38
N VAL A 181 12.46 -4.44 0.06
CA VAL A 181 12.06 -5.58 -0.76
C VAL A 181 13.24 -6.36 -1.34
N ASP A 182 14.38 -5.70 -1.57
CA ASP A 182 15.56 -6.32 -2.19
C ASP A 182 16.47 -7.01 -1.17
N ASN A 183 16.46 -6.56 0.08
CA ASN A 183 17.29 -7.13 1.16
C ASN A 183 16.93 -8.58 1.52
N SER A 184 15.71 -8.99 1.20
CA SER A 184 15.17 -10.32 1.48
C SER A 184 15.25 -11.28 0.30
N PHE A 185 15.98 -10.87 -0.75
CA PHE A 185 16.14 -11.63 -1.98
C PHE A 185 17.22 -12.72 -1.83
N THR A 186 16.87 -13.95 -2.17
CA THR A 186 17.82 -15.07 -2.15
C THR A 186 18.58 -15.15 -3.47
N GLN A 187 19.88 -15.50 -3.44
CA GLN A 187 20.78 -15.56 -4.61
C GLN A 187 20.32 -16.42 -5.81
N ASN A 188 19.21 -17.17 -5.67
CA ASN A 188 18.66 -18.03 -6.73
C ASN A 188 17.65 -17.31 -7.64
N ASP A 189 17.19 -16.13 -7.25
CA ASP A 189 16.30 -15.32 -8.06
C ASP A 189 17.16 -14.37 -8.94
N ASN A 190 16.84 -14.22 -10.23
CA ASN A 190 17.69 -13.46 -11.18
C ASN A 190 17.33 -11.97 -11.33
N ILE A 191 16.21 -11.53 -10.75
CA ILE A 191 15.65 -10.17 -10.92
C ILE A 191 15.16 -9.65 -9.58
N LEU A 192 15.66 -8.49 -9.15
CA LEU A 192 15.30 -7.88 -7.86
C LEU A 192 13.81 -7.51 -7.80
N PRO A 193 13.14 -7.62 -6.63
CA PRO A 193 11.75 -7.23 -6.48
C PRO A 193 11.45 -5.80 -6.88
N SER A 194 12.35 -4.85 -6.60
CA SER A 194 12.24 -3.46 -7.08
C SER A 194 12.27 -3.36 -8.61
N GLN A 195 13.07 -4.18 -9.30
CA GLN A 195 13.10 -4.21 -10.77
C GLN A 195 11.80 -4.77 -11.37
N ILE A 196 11.20 -5.77 -10.71
CA ILE A 196 9.87 -6.28 -11.08
C ILE A 196 8.82 -5.20 -10.87
N PHE A 197 8.89 -4.47 -9.73
CA PHE A 197 8.01 -3.34 -9.47
C PHE A 197 8.13 -2.28 -10.57
N ASN A 198 9.36 -1.90 -10.94
CA ASN A 198 9.59 -0.90 -11.96
C ASN A 198 8.95 -1.28 -13.32
N TYR A 199 8.96 -2.58 -13.64
CA TYR A 199 8.36 -3.08 -14.88
C TYR A 199 6.83 -2.98 -14.90
N GLY A 200 6.16 -3.27 -13.78
CA GLY A 200 4.70 -3.50 -13.81
C GLY A 200 3.88 -3.06 -12.60
N GLY A 201 4.48 -2.43 -11.59
CA GLY A 201 3.80 -2.01 -10.36
C GLY A 201 3.41 -3.16 -9.41
N PHE A 202 3.97 -4.36 -9.62
CA PHE A 202 3.76 -5.55 -8.78
C PHE A 202 5.12 -6.20 -8.46
N TYR A 203 5.18 -7.00 -7.40
CA TYR A 203 6.41 -7.71 -7.04
C TYR A 203 6.13 -8.87 -6.09
N THR A 204 7.18 -9.66 -5.84
CA THR A 204 7.20 -10.69 -4.81
C THR A 204 8.48 -10.59 -4.01
N THR A 205 8.44 -10.85 -2.71
CA THR A 205 9.65 -10.87 -1.87
C THR A 205 9.52 -11.85 -0.71
N LEU A 206 10.62 -12.53 -0.38
CA LEU A 206 10.66 -13.55 0.67
C LEU A 206 10.99 -12.94 2.04
N VAL A 207 10.00 -12.47 2.78
CA VAL A 207 10.18 -11.84 4.10
C VAL A 207 11.01 -12.70 5.07
N ARG A 208 10.79 -14.03 5.07
CA ARG A 208 11.59 -15.01 5.82
C ARG A 208 11.40 -16.42 5.24
N PRO A 209 12.24 -17.42 5.57
CA PRO A 209 12.04 -18.79 5.09
C PRO A 209 10.62 -19.30 5.35
N GLY A 210 9.93 -19.72 4.28
CA GLY A 210 8.55 -20.19 4.32
C GLY A 210 7.46 -19.10 4.38
N PHE A 211 7.82 -17.82 4.25
CA PHE A 211 6.84 -16.72 4.21
C PHE A 211 7.23 -15.67 3.15
N ARG A 212 6.41 -15.58 2.10
CA ARG A 212 6.60 -14.72 0.93
C ARG A 212 5.40 -13.77 0.79
N ILE A 213 5.67 -12.52 0.49
CA ILE A 213 4.66 -11.52 0.13
C ILE A 213 4.60 -11.43 -1.39
N ILE A 214 3.38 -11.31 -1.91
CA ILE A 214 3.09 -11.04 -3.31
C ILE A 214 2.20 -9.80 -3.33
N ALA A 215 2.73 -8.70 -3.86
CA ALA A 215 1.98 -7.46 -4.06
C ALA A 215 1.46 -7.42 -5.50
N LEU A 216 0.14 -7.45 -5.66
CA LEU A 216 -0.52 -7.48 -6.96
C LEU A 216 -0.98 -6.09 -7.37
N HIS A 217 -0.71 -5.69 -8.61
CA HIS A 217 -1.25 -4.45 -9.14
C HIS A 217 -2.70 -4.64 -9.61
N THR A 218 -3.66 -4.41 -8.71
CA THR A 218 -5.10 -4.59 -9.02
C THR A 218 -5.69 -3.47 -9.87
N GLY A 219 -4.94 -2.41 -10.17
CA GLY A 219 -5.32 -1.37 -11.13
C GLY A 219 -5.59 -1.93 -12.53
N TYR A 220 -4.87 -2.99 -12.92
CA TYR A 220 -5.09 -3.75 -14.15
C TYR A 220 -6.38 -4.59 -14.17
N MET A 221 -7.11 -4.68 -13.04
CA MET A 221 -8.41 -5.37 -12.97
C MET A 221 -9.56 -4.39 -12.79
N GLN A 222 -9.27 -3.10 -12.67
CA GLN A 222 -10.25 -2.14 -12.26
C GLN A 222 -11.17 -1.78 -13.43
N GLY A 223 -12.49 -1.93 -13.25
CA GLY A 223 -13.45 -1.62 -14.31
C GLY A 223 -13.49 -0.16 -14.79
N ASN A 224 -12.81 0.75 -14.10
CA ASN A 224 -12.64 2.14 -14.49
C ASN A 224 -11.29 2.43 -15.17
N ASN A 225 -10.44 1.44 -15.35
CA ASN A 225 -9.20 1.57 -16.11
C ASN A 225 -9.53 1.49 -17.59
N PHE A 226 -9.46 2.62 -18.30
CA PHE A 226 -9.85 2.69 -19.71
C PHE A 226 -8.82 2.07 -20.65
N TYR A 227 -7.57 1.88 -20.20
CA TYR A 227 -6.56 1.14 -20.96
C TYR A 227 -6.99 -0.32 -21.23
N LEU A 228 -7.78 -0.92 -20.33
CA LEU A 228 -8.37 -2.26 -20.52
C LEU A 228 -9.30 -2.34 -21.74
N VAL A 229 -9.93 -1.24 -22.10
CA VAL A 229 -10.85 -1.15 -23.26
C VAL A 229 -10.05 -0.92 -24.55
N ALA A 230 -8.97 -0.14 -24.48
CA ALA A 230 -8.15 0.25 -25.62
C ALA A 230 -7.30 -0.92 -26.18
N ASP A 231 -6.83 -1.83 -25.33
CA ASP A 231 -5.91 -2.92 -25.70
C ASP A 231 -6.53 -3.98 -26.64
N GLY A 232 -7.82 -3.93 -26.98
CA GLY A 232 -8.48 -4.86 -27.92
C GLY A 232 -8.57 -6.32 -27.43
N ASN A 233 -7.75 -6.70 -26.45
CA ASN A 233 -7.72 -7.97 -25.75
C ASN A 233 -8.59 -8.00 -24.48
N ARG A 234 -9.33 -6.91 -24.18
CA ARG A 234 -10.14 -6.74 -22.98
C ARG A 234 -9.34 -6.91 -21.67
N GLY A 235 -8.06 -6.53 -21.65
CA GLY A 235 -7.23 -6.65 -20.45
C GLY A 235 -6.88 -8.09 -20.05
N ARG A 236 -6.71 -9.00 -21.03
CA ARG A 236 -6.17 -10.34 -20.76
C ARG A 236 -4.72 -10.22 -20.29
N ASP A 237 -4.53 -10.23 -18.98
CA ASP A 237 -3.24 -10.23 -18.28
C ASP A 237 -2.30 -9.07 -18.68
N MET A 238 -2.76 -7.83 -18.49
CA MET A 238 -1.93 -6.64 -18.71
C MET A 238 -0.60 -6.80 -17.98
N THR A 239 0.52 -6.55 -18.68
CA THR A 239 1.89 -6.67 -18.16
C THR A 239 2.30 -8.09 -17.69
N GLY A 240 1.47 -9.12 -17.89
CA GLY A 240 1.78 -10.50 -17.51
C GLY A 240 1.73 -10.78 -16.00
N TYR A 241 1.13 -9.90 -15.21
CA TYR A 241 1.11 -9.98 -13.74
C TYR A 241 0.38 -11.22 -13.19
N MET A 242 -0.64 -11.75 -13.89
CA MET A 242 -1.29 -13.02 -13.53
C MET A 242 -0.38 -14.20 -13.86
N TYR A 243 0.27 -14.21 -15.02
CA TYR A 243 1.26 -15.23 -15.33
C TYR A 243 2.41 -15.24 -14.31
N PHE A 244 2.92 -14.06 -13.95
CA PHE A 244 3.88 -13.87 -12.87
C PHE A 244 3.37 -14.47 -11.54
N PHE A 245 2.13 -14.18 -11.15
CA PHE A 245 1.52 -14.74 -9.95
C PHE A 245 1.54 -16.28 -9.94
N PHE A 246 1.21 -16.91 -11.07
CA PHE A 246 1.16 -18.38 -11.17
C PHE A 246 2.54 -19.04 -11.03
N ILE A 247 3.62 -18.42 -11.55
CA ILE A 247 4.99 -18.97 -11.43
C ILE A 247 5.46 -19.06 -9.96
N PHE A 248 5.00 -18.16 -9.09
CA PHE A 248 5.43 -18.17 -7.68
C PHE A 248 4.51 -18.97 -6.75
N PHE A 249 3.37 -19.47 -7.24
CA PHE A 249 2.41 -20.25 -6.48
C PHE A 249 2.50 -21.76 -6.73
N PHE A 250 2.93 -22.19 -7.92
CA PHE A 250 3.00 -23.58 -8.36
C PHE A 250 4.43 -23.97 -8.76
#